data_AF-A0A5E9CUP1-F1
#
_entry.id   AF-A0A5E9CUP1-F1
#
_cell.length_a   1.000
_cell.length_b   1.000
_cell.length_c   1.000
_cell.angle_alpha   90.00
_cell.angle_beta   90.00
_cell.angle_gamma   90.00
#
_symmetry.space_group_name_H-M   'P 1'
#
loop_
_entity.id
_entity.type
_entity.pdbx_description
1 polymer ?
#
loop_
_entity_poly.entity_id
_entity_poly.type
_entity_poly.pdbx_seq_one_letter_code
_entity_poly.pdbx_strand_id
1 'polypeptide(L)'
;MPSIALFVDPDQLPAAVAGAASLGPVPEIILRFDSARGGDRRVLEKAAELASALGARLAVEAIFDAIQSGAEAQALAAMVRLAGVEPSAILVSPRREFKTRPSNHLPNGERPIDEIVQALRAVGRACPIGAGTPSLFTEFNRNPPTGNADFVFFGNSAIVHAADEQSVMETLTVYPAVMETARQLCPGKPIWLGPCTIGLRHNPYGEAVAANPGNNRVPAAGTDPRQRALFGAAFAVGVAARAAETAAARLILAAPTGPFGLLNEDGSRRPCKPSMPKSLRPPASNAMGFRVIGQAWQQLPFVAATRSACWRPT
;
A
#
# COMPACT_ATOMS: atom_id res chain seq x y z
N MET A 1 14.68 -0.84 7.66
CA MET A 1 13.37 -1.44 7.29
C MET A 1 12.36 -0.31 7.14
N PRO A 2 11.53 -0.30 6.08
CA PRO A 2 10.46 0.68 5.92
C PRO A 2 9.48 0.62 7.09
N SER A 3 8.84 1.75 7.41
CA SER A 3 7.69 1.73 8.33
C SER A 3 6.52 1.00 7.65
N ILE A 4 5.83 0.14 8.41
CA ILE A 4 4.70 -0.64 7.88
C ILE A 4 3.39 0.11 8.15
N ALA A 5 2.50 0.14 7.16
CA ALA A 5 1.11 0.58 7.33
C ALA A 5 0.12 -0.46 6.81
N LEU A 6 -1.09 -0.43 7.35
CA LEU A 6 -2.22 -1.21 6.84
C LEU A 6 -3.18 -0.30 6.09
N PHE A 7 -3.68 -0.73 4.93
CA PHE A 7 -4.76 -0.01 4.28
C PHE A 7 -6.12 -0.48 4.79
N VAL A 8 -7.10 0.42 4.80
CA VAL A 8 -8.45 0.14 5.29
C VAL A 8 -9.44 0.73 4.30
N ASP A 9 -10.29 -0.14 3.73
CA ASP A 9 -11.48 0.28 3.00
C ASP A 9 -12.63 0.53 3.99
N PRO A 10 -13.49 1.56 3.79
CA PRO A 10 -14.55 1.92 4.73
C PRO A 10 -15.47 0.76 5.13
N ASP A 11 -15.82 -0.11 4.18
CA ASP A 11 -16.69 -1.27 4.40
C ASP A 11 -16.11 -2.28 5.39
N GLN A 12 -14.78 -2.24 5.60
CA GLN A 12 -14.07 -3.13 6.52
C GLN A 12 -13.90 -2.54 7.92
N LEU A 13 -14.20 -1.24 8.13
CA LEU A 13 -13.99 -0.57 9.42
C LEU A 13 -14.69 -1.28 10.59
N PRO A 14 -15.98 -1.70 10.51
CA PRO A 14 -16.64 -2.34 11.64
C PRO A 14 -15.95 -3.63 12.07
N ALA A 15 -15.58 -4.48 11.11
CA ALA A 15 -14.87 -5.73 11.39
C ALA A 15 -13.45 -5.47 11.90
N ALA A 16 -12.76 -4.46 11.35
CA ALA A 16 -11.42 -4.08 11.78
C ALA A 16 -11.39 -3.58 13.23
N VAL A 17 -12.38 -2.76 13.64
CA VAL A 17 -12.53 -2.29 15.03
C VAL A 17 -12.77 -3.47 15.97
N ALA A 18 -13.71 -4.36 15.63
CA ALA A 18 -13.99 -5.55 16.43
C ALA A 18 -12.76 -6.47 16.57
N GLY A 19 -11.93 -6.56 15.53
CA GLY A 19 -10.70 -7.35 15.52
C GLY A 19 -9.46 -6.66 16.10
N ALA A 20 -9.53 -5.39 16.52
CA ALA A 20 -8.35 -4.59 16.84
C ALA A 20 -7.49 -5.21 17.95
N ALA A 21 -8.09 -5.75 19.00
CA ALA A 21 -7.37 -6.43 20.08
C ALA A 21 -6.60 -7.66 19.59
N SER A 22 -7.21 -8.47 18.71
CA SER A 22 -6.55 -9.60 18.06
C SER A 22 -5.41 -9.15 17.15
N LEU A 23 -5.56 -7.99 16.49
CA LEU A 23 -4.55 -7.39 15.64
C LEU A 23 -3.39 -6.75 16.42
N GLY A 24 -3.60 -6.28 17.65
CA GLY A 24 -2.55 -5.62 18.43
C GLY A 24 -1.99 -4.37 17.73
N PRO A 25 -0.89 -3.79 18.26
CA PRO A 25 -0.45 -2.49 17.82
C PRO A 25 0.11 -2.50 16.39
N VAL A 26 -0.20 -1.46 15.62
CA VAL A 26 0.38 -1.21 14.29
C VAL A 26 0.84 0.25 14.18
N PRO A 27 1.91 0.57 13.43
CA PRO A 27 2.44 1.94 13.40
C PRO A 27 1.49 2.96 12.75
N GLU A 28 0.80 2.54 11.69
CA GLU A 28 -0.07 3.41 10.92
C GLU A 28 -1.15 2.61 10.18
N ILE A 29 -2.34 3.20 10.09
CA ILE A 29 -3.40 2.78 9.18
C ILE A 29 -3.67 3.87 8.14
N ILE A 30 -4.04 3.47 6.93
CA ILE A 30 -4.37 4.35 5.82
C ILE A 30 -5.83 4.09 5.45
N LEU A 31 -6.73 5.01 5.81
CA LEU A 31 -8.14 4.94 5.47
C LEU A 31 -8.36 5.45 4.05
N ARG A 32 -9.00 4.66 3.18
CA ARG A 32 -9.57 5.19 1.94
C ARG A 32 -10.78 6.06 2.25
N PHE A 33 -10.77 7.28 1.74
CA PHE A 33 -11.85 8.24 1.83
C PHE A 33 -12.28 8.67 0.42
N ASP A 34 -13.54 8.45 0.09
CA ASP A 34 -14.14 8.79 -1.19
C ASP A 34 -15.54 9.36 -0.96
N SER A 35 -15.67 10.68 -1.02
CA SER A 35 -16.95 11.36 -0.78
C SER A 35 -18.01 10.98 -1.81
N ALA A 36 -17.62 10.70 -3.07
CA ALA A 36 -18.56 10.30 -4.11
C ALA A 36 -19.13 8.89 -3.86
N ARG A 37 -18.49 8.09 -3.01
CA ARG A 37 -18.96 6.76 -2.60
C ARG A 37 -19.50 6.74 -1.17
N GLY A 38 -19.97 7.88 -0.68
CA GLY A 38 -20.59 8.00 0.64
C GLY A 38 -19.60 8.15 1.80
N GLY A 39 -18.31 8.42 1.52
CA GLY A 39 -17.34 8.79 2.53
C GLY A 39 -17.74 10.08 3.23
N ASP A 40 -18.00 10.00 4.53
CA ASP A 40 -18.44 11.11 5.35
C ASP A 40 -17.63 11.22 6.65
N ARG A 41 -18.02 12.15 7.51
CA ARG A 41 -17.42 12.35 8.83
C ARG A 41 -17.41 11.07 9.69
N ARG A 42 -18.46 10.24 9.61
CA ARG A 42 -18.59 9.02 10.44
C ARG A 42 -17.56 7.97 10.06
N VAL A 43 -17.21 7.89 8.78
CA VAL A 43 -16.12 7.02 8.31
C VAL A 43 -14.79 7.43 8.94
N LEU A 44 -14.50 8.73 9.01
CA LEU A 44 -13.28 9.25 9.65
C LEU A 44 -13.27 9.01 11.17
N GLU A 45 -14.40 9.21 11.85
CA GLU A 45 -14.54 8.92 13.29
C GLU A 45 -14.26 7.45 13.60
N LYS A 46 -14.84 6.52 12.83
CA LYS A 46 -14.60 5.08 12.99
C LYS A 46 -13.16 4.69 12.68
N ALA A 47 -12.51 5.35 11.71
CA ALA A 47 -11.10 5.13 11.47
C ALA A 47 -10.22 5.66 12.62
N ALA A 48 -10.61 6.76 13.26
CA ALA A 48 -9.93 7.28 14.45
C ALA A 48 -10.10 6.32 15.65
N GLU A 49 -11.28 5.74 15.83
CA GLU A 49 -11.53 4.68 16.81
C GLU A 49 -10.60 3.47 16.57
N LEU A 50 -10.53 2.98 15.33
CA LEU A 50 -9.61 1.91 14.95
C LEU A 50 -8.15 2.27 15.22
N ALA A 51 -7.73 3.48 14.82
CA ALA A 51 -6.37 3.96 15.04
C ALA A 51 -6.04 3.99 16.53
N SER A 52 -6.95 4.50 17.37
CA SER A 52 -6.81 4.51 18.83
C SER A 52 -6.70 3.11 19.41
N ALA A 53 -7.58 2.19 19.02
CA ALA A 53 -7.58 0.81 19.48
C ALA A 53 -6.30 0.05 19.10
N LEU A 54 -5.67 0.42 17.99
CA LEU A 54 -4.40 -0.15 17.52
C LEU A 54 -3.16 0.63 17.98
N GLY A 55 -3.30 1.75 18.70
CA GLY A 55 -2.19 2.66 18.98
C GLY A 55 -1.48 3.17 17.72
N ALA A 56 -2.23 3.28 16.61
CA ALA A 56 -1.73 3.63 15.29
C ALA A 56 -1.93 5.11 14.99
N ARG A 57 -1.08 5.64 14.11
CA ARG A 57 -1.39 6.90 13.41
C ARG A 57 -2.42 6.65 12.31
N LEU A 58 -3.18 7.68 11.95
CA LEU A 58 -4.19 7.61 10.89
C LEU A 58 -3.77 8.48 9.71
N ALA A 59 -3.51 7.88 8.55
CA ALA A 59 -3.38 8.58 7.28
C ALA A 59 -4.66 8.43 6.45
N VAL A 60 -4.90 9.35 5.51
CA VAL A 60 -6.10 9.36 4.67
C VAL A 60 -5.71 9.25 3.19
N GLU A 61 -6.10 8.16 2.54
CA GLU A 61 -6.08 7.99 1.08
C GLU A 61 -7.34 8.63 0.50
N ALA A 62 -7.24 9.88 0.07
CA ALA A 62 -8.35 10.68 -0.42
C ALA A 62 -8.48 10.59 -1.95
N ILE A 63 -9.64 10.14 -2.40
CA ILE A 63 -10.03 10.10 -3.81
C ILE A 63 -10.66 11.44 -4.19
N PHE A 64 -10.12 12.08 -5.23
CA PHE A 64 -10.63 13.35 -5.75
C PHE A 64 -11.22 13.15 -7.15
N ASP A 65 -12.31 13.82 -7.46
CA ASP A 65 -12.79 13.90 -8.84
C ASP A 65 -11.92 14.86 -9.66
N ALA A 66 -11.22 15.77 -8.96
CA ALA A 66 -10.26 16.71 -9.53
C ALA A 66 -10.91 17.68 -10.53
N ILE A 67 -12.16 18.09 -10.31
CA ILE A 67 -12.88 19.05 -11.17
C ILE A 67 -12.79 20.44 -10.54
N GLN A 68 -12.96 20.53 -9.21
CA GLN A 68 -12.96 21.77 -8.44
C GLN A 68 -12.02 21.60 -7.22
N SER A 69 -10.71 21.46 -7.48
CA SER A 69 -9.67 21.17 -6.48
C SER A 69 -9.80 21.99 -5.18
N GLY A 70 -10.09 23.29 -5.28
CA GLY A 70 -10.29 24.16 -4.12
C GLY A 70 -11.50 23.77 -3.27
N ALA A 71 -12.66 23.54 -3.89
CA ALA A 71 -13.88 23.15 -3.19
C ALA A 71 -13.78 21.74 -2.62
N GLU A 72 -13.21 20.80 -3.38
CA GLU A 72 -12.98 19.43 -2.94
C GLU A 72 -12.00 19.38 -1.75
N ALA A 73 -10.91 20.17 -1.77
CA ALA A 73 -9.97 20.26 -0.67
C ALA A 73 -10.61 20.87 0.60
N GLN A 74 -11.43 21.91 0.45
CA GLN A 74 -12.20 22.50 1.55
C GLN A 74 -13.20 21.49 2.14
N ALA A 75 -13.87 20.71 1.31
CA ALA A 75 -14.80 19.68 1.76
C ALA A 75 -14.10 18.59 2.58
N LEU A 76 -12.95 18.07 2.10
CA LEU A 76 -12.15 17.11 2.86
C LEU A 76 -11.67 17.72 4.19
N ALA A 77 -11.13 18.94 4.16
CA ALA A 77 -10.66 19.62 5.36
C ALA A 77 -11.78 19.82 6.39
N ALA A 78 -12.99 20.18 5.93
CA ALA A 78 -14.16 20.32 6.79
C ALA A 78 -14.55 18.98 7.43
N MET A 79 -14.59 17.88 6.67
CA MET A 79 -14.93 16.55 7.19
C MET A 79 -13.92 16.08 8.24
N VAL A 80 -12.63 16.26 7.97
CA VAL A 80 -11.57 15.89 8.91
C VAL A 80 -11.63 16.72 10.18
N ARG A 81 -11.87 18.03 10.08
CA ARG A 81 -12.07 18.92 11.24
C ARG A 81 -13.30 18.51 12.05
N LEU A 82 -14.43 18.25 11.40
CA LEU A 82 -15.66 17.85 12.08
C LEU A 82 -15.56 16.47 12.74
N ALA A 83 -14.70 15.59 12.23
CA ALA A 83 -14.41 14.30 12.86
C ALA A 83 -13.40 14.42 14.02
N GLY A 84 -12.77 15.58 14.22
CA GLY A 84 -11.71 15.77 15.23
C GLY A 84 -10.45 14.97 14.92
N VAL A 85 -10.16 14.74 13.63
CA VAL A 85 -9.09 13.84 13.18
C VAL A 85 -7.86 14.65 12.78
N GLU A 86 -6.69 14.24 13.27
CA GLU A 86 -5.39 14.79 12.85
C GLU A 86 -4.61 13.77 12.01
N PRO A 87 -4.84 13.73 10.69
CA PRO A 87 -4.14 12.82 9.80
C PRO A 87 -2.62 12.95 9.88
N SER A 88 -1.93 11.82 9.98
CA SER A 88 -0.47 11.74 9.91
C SER A 88 0.07 12.00 8.50
N ALA A 89 -0.75 11.77 7.47
CA ALA A 89 -0.51 12.11 6.08
C ALA A 89 -1.82 12.11 5.29
N ILE A 90 -1.83 12.79 4.14
CA ILE A 90 -2.89 12.68 3.13
C ILE A 90 -2.26 12.13 1.85
N LEU A 91 -2.82 11.05 1.32
CA LEU A 91 -2.44 10.45 0.04
C LEU A 91 -3.52 10.82 -0.97
N VAL A 92 -3.17 11.62 -1.98
CA VAL A 92 -4.12 12.11 -2.98
C VAL A 92 -4.06 11.23 -4.21
N SER A 93 -5.23 10.77 -4.66
CA SER A 93 -5.40 10.11 -5.96
C SER A 93 -6.61 10.66 -6.71
N PRO A 94 -6.42 11.25 -7.89
CA PRO A 94 -7.53 11.54 -8.79
C PRO A 94 -8.24 10.26 -9.20
N ARG A 95 -9.57 10.26 -9.24
CA ARG A 95 -10.40 9.11 -9.60
C ARG A 95 -10.06 8.55 -10.97
N ARG A 96 -9.65 9.42 -11.91
CA ARG A 96 -9.18 8.99 -13.23
C ARG A 96 -8.02 8.00 -13.19
N GLU A 97 -7.17 8.00 -12.14
CA GLU A 97 -6.02 7.09 -11.99
C GLU A 97 -6.42 5.67 -11.51
N PHE A 98 -7.72 5.43 -11.34
CA PHE A 98 -8.31 4.10 -11.13
C PHE A 98 -8.75 3.45 -12.45
N LYS A 99 -8.52 4.13 -13.57
CA LYS A 99 -8.74 3.60 -14.92
C LYS A 99 -7.59 3.85 -15.86
N THR A 100 -7.27 2.80 -16.63
CA THR A 100 -6.26 2.88 -17.67
C THR A 100 -6.67 3.89 -18.74
N ARG A 101 -5.74 4.81 -18.99
CA ARG A 101 -5.83 5.90 -19.96
C ARG A 101 -4.50 6.06 -20.69
N PRO A 102 -4.48 6.74 -21.84
CA PRO A 102 -3.24 7.13 -22.51
C PRO A 102 -2.33 7.91 -21.56
N SER A 103 -1.02 7.76 -21.75
CA SER A 103 -0.01 8.43 -20.91
C SER A 103 -0.13 9.96 -20.99
N ASN A 104 0.07 10.62 -19.85
CA ASN A 104 0.03 12.08 -19.71
C ASN A 104 -1.27 12.72 -20.22
N HIS A 105 -2.39 11.99 -20.22
CA HIS A 105 -3.68 12.50 -20.66
C HIS A 105 -4.48 13.05 -19.48
N LEU A 106 -4.70 14.37 -19.48
CA LEU A 106 -5.61 15.03 -18.57
C LEU A 106 -6.98 15.23 -19.26
N PRO A 107 -8.08 14.66 -18.74
CA PRO A 107 -9.41 14.86 -19.30
C PRO A 107 -9.85 16.33 -19.25
N ASN A 108 -10.62 16.76 -20.24
CA ASN A 108 -11.19 18.11 -20.27
C ASN A 108 -12.06 18.35 -19.02
N GLY A 109 -11.80 19.47 -18.33
CA GLY A 109 -12.53 19.86 -17.11
C GLY A 109 -11.94 19.29 -15.83
N GLU A 110 -11.01 18.35 -15.89
CA GLU A 110 -10.24 17.90 -14.74
C GLU A 110 -8.95 18.72 -14.54
N ARG A 111 -8.42 18.68 -13.32
CA ARG A 111 -7.23 19.40 -12.87
C ARG A 111 -6.06 18.45 -12.66
N PRO A 112 -4.82 18.92 -12.90
CA PRO A 112 -3.61 18.20 -12.54
C PRO A 112 -3.58 17.89 -11.05
N ILE A 113 -2.92 16.79 -10.68
CA ILE A 113 -2.79 16.38 -9.27
C ILE A 113 -2.07 17.43 -8.41
N ASP A 114 -1.14 18.20 -8.99
CA ASP A 114 -0.44 19.29 -8.29
C ASP A 114 -1.40 20.40 -7.84
N GLU A 115 -2.43 20.73 -8.61
CA GLU A 115 -3.43 21.72 -8.19
C GLU A 115 -4.24 21.23 -6.97
N ILE A 116 -4.47 19.91 -6.86
CA ILE A 116 -5.11 19.31 -5.68
C ILE A 116 -4.20 19.41 -4.46
N VAL A 117 -2.91 19.12 -4.63
CA VAL A 117 -1.90 19.25 -3.57
C VAL A 117 -1.80 20.70 -3.09
N GLN A 118 -1.74 21.67 -4.01
CA GLN A 118 -1.72 23.09 -3.70
C GLN A 118 -3.00 23.53 -2.96
N ALA A 119 -4.17 23.09 -3.41
CA ALA A 119 -5.44 23.38 -2.75
C ALA A 119 -5.49 22.83 -1.32
N LEU A 120 -4.99 21.61 -1.10
CA LEU A 120 -4.89 21.01 0.24
C LEU A 120 -3.92 21.75 1.16
N ARG A 121 -2.82 22.29 0.61
CA ARG A 121 -1.92 23.17 1.38
C ARG A 121 -2.59 24.49 1.74
N ALA A 122 -3.33 25.09 0.81
CA ALA A 122 -4.01 26.38 1.02
C ALA A 122 -5.08 26.32 2.13
N VAL A 123 -5.73 25.17 2.34
CA VAL A 123 -6.68 24.96 3.45
C VAL A 123 -6.01 24.68 4.81
N GLY A 124 -4.66 24.70 4.88
CA GLY A 124 -3.93 24.92 6.12
C GLY A 124 -3.68 23.69 7.00
N ARG A 125 -3.40 22.50 6.42
CA ARG A 125 -3.03 21.30 7.21
C ARG A 125 -1.52 21.09 7.28
N ALA A 126 -1.02 20.85 8.49
CA ALA A 126 0.41 20.67 8.79
C ALA A 126 0.96 19.23 8.56
N CYS A 127 0.21 18.36 7.86
CA CYS A 127 0.66 16.98 7.60
C CYS A 127 1.24 16.83 6.18
N PRO A 128 2.17 15.89 5.94
CA PRO A 128 2.67 15.57 4.61
C PRO A 128 1.55 15.19 3.63
N ILE A 129 1.64 15.70 2.40
CA ILE A 129 0.70 15.41 1.30
C ILE A 129 1.46 14.64 0.22
N GLY A 130 1.05 13.40 0.00
CA GLY A 130 1.54 12.54 -1.07
C GLY A 130 0.64 12.57 -2.29
N ALA A 131 1.22 12.35 -3.45
CA ALA A 131 0.52 12.28 -4.73
C ALA A 131 0.85 10.97 -5.44
N GLY A 132 -0.16 10.31 -6.02
CA GLY A 132 0.05 9.02 -6.66
C GLY A 132 -1.25 8.24 -6.81
N THR A 133 -1.14 6.91 -6.84
CA THR A 133 -2.29 6.04 -7.07
C THR A 133 -2.15 4.70 -6.35
N PRO A 134 -3.13 4.24 -5.55
CA PRO A 134 -3.05 2.94 -4.88
C PRO A 134 -3.32 1.77 -5.85
N SER A 135 -3.44 2.06 -7.16
CA SER A 135 -3.67 1.12 -8.26
C SER A 135 -2.44 0.26 -8.54
N LEU A 136 -1.88 0.36 -9.74
CA LEU A 136 -0.71 -0.38 -10.18
C LEU A 136 0.37 0.62 -10.57
N PHE A 137 1.64 0.21 -10.43
CA PHE A 137 2.77 1.00 -10.92
C PHE A 137 2.62 1.41 -12.39
N THR A 138 1.95 0.59 -13.22
CA THR A 138 1.66 0.94 -14.62
C THR A 138 0.86 2.23 -14.76
N GLU A 139 -0.09 2.49 -13.86
CA GLU A 139 -0.88 3.72 -13.87
C GLU A 139 -0.03 4.90 -13.37
N PHE A 140 0.70 4.70 -12.28
CA PHE A 140 1.67 5.69 -11.78
C PHE A 140 2.70 6.09 -12.84
N ASN A 141 3.25 5.12 -13.58
CA ASN A 141 4.24 5.34 -14.62
C ASN A 141 3.66 6.04 -15.86
N ARG A 142 2.37 5.86 -16.15
CA ARG A 142 1.69 6.56 -17.26
C ARG A 142 1.40 8.02 -16.95
N ASN A 143 1.10 8.34 -15.69
CA ASN A 143 0.76 9.68 -15.22
C ASN A 143 1.53 10.00 -13.92
N PRO A 144 2.86 10.15 -13.97
CA PRO A 144 3.64 10.43 -12.77
C PRO A 144 3.22 11.77 -12.15
N PRO A 145 3.08 11.85 -10.82
CA PRO A 145 2.64 13.07 -10.17
C PRO A 145 3.70 14.17 -10.26
N THR A 146 3.30 15.30 -10.85
CA THR A 146 4.12 16.51 -10.94
C THR A 146 3.98 17.39 -9.70
N GLY A 147 4.84 18.42 -9.60
CA GLY A 147 4.73 19.46 -8.59
C GLY A 147 5.18 19.06 -7.18
N ASN A 148 4.65 19.73 -6.16
CA ASN A 148 5.30 19.85 -4.83
C ASN A 148 4.72 18.90 -3.76
N ALA A 149 4.34 17.68 -4.15
CA ALA A 149 4.00 16.63 -3.18
C ALA A 149 5.21 16.24 -2.32
N ASP A 150 4.97 16.01 -1.02
CA ASP A 150 6.00 15.66 -0.03
C ASP A 150 6.52 14.23 -0.20
N PHE A 151 5.74 13.36 -0.83
CA PHE A 151 6.09 11.99 -1.17
C PHE A 151 5.25 11.49 -2.34
N VAL A 152 5.60 10.33 -2.91
CA VAL A 152 4.82 9.66 -3.95
C VAL A 152 4.47 8.25 -3.52
N PHE A 153 3.41 7.69 -4.11
CA PHE A 153 2.98 6.34 -3.78
C PHE A 153 2.37 5.61 -4.96
N PHE A 154 2.57 4.29 -4.98
CA PHE A 154 1.93 3.41 -5.95
C PHE A 154 1.69 2.01 -5.39
N GLY A 155 0.59 1.38 -5.81
CA GLY A 155 0.27 -0.01 -5.49
C GLY A 155 0.84 -1.02 -6.49
N ASN A 156 0.73 -2.30 -6.16
CA ASN A 156 0.99 -3.40 -7.08
C ASN A 156 0.18 -4.67 -6.71
N SER A 157 -0.12 -5.51 -7.69
CA SER A 157 -0.77 -6.81 -7.50
C SER A 157 -0.02 -7.91 -8.24
N ALA A 158 0.08 -9.09 -7.63
CA ALA A 158 0.84 -10.21 -8.20
C ALA A 158 0.06 -11.06 -9.22
N ILE A 159 -1.27 -10.89 -9.34
CA ILE A 159 -2.10 -11.77 -10.18
C ILE A 159 -2.79 -11.07 -11.35
N VAL A 160 -2.26 -9.95 -11.86
CA VAL A 160 -2.95 -9.20 -12.94
C VAL A 160 -3.18 -10.08 -14.18
N HIS A 161 -2.15 -10.79 -14.66
CA HIS A 161 -2.23 -11.58 -15.90
C HIS A 161 -2.10 -13.10 -15.70
N ALA A 162 -1.42 -13.53 -14.62
CA ALA A 162 -1.19 -14.93 -14.31
C ALA A 162 -1.39 -15.17 -12.81
N ALA A 163 -1.83 -16.37 -12.42
CA ALA A 163 -2.15 -16.68 -11.03
C ALA A 163 -1.53 -18.01 -10.56
N ASP A 164 -0.64 -18.64 -11.31
CA ASP A 164 0.16 -19.76 -10.80
C ASP A 164 1.16 -19.29 -9.72
N GLU A 165 1.81 -20.22 -9.03
CA GLU A 165 2.70 -19.89 -7.90
C GLU A 165 4.00 -19.24 -8.34
N GLN A 166 4.55 -19.70 -9.47
CA GLN A 166 5.80 -19.18 -10.01
C GLN A 166 5.63 -17.72 -10.41
N SER A 167 4.60 -17.40 -11.20
CA SER A 167 4.30 -16.02 -11.62
C SER A 167 4.13 -15.05 -10.43
N VAL A 168 3.48 -15.50 -9.35
CA VAL A 168 3.31 -14.66 -8.15
C VAL A 168 4.65 -14.37 -7.49
N MET A 169 5.51 -15.36 -7.32
CA MET A 169 6.83 -15.16 -6.70
C MET A 169 7.78 -14.38 -7.62
N GLU A 170 7.71 -14.58 -8.93
CA GLU A 170 8.49 -13.82 -9.92
C GLU A 170 8.16 -12.33 -9.92
N THR A 171 6.94 -11.95 -9.52
CA THR A 171 6.58 -10.53 -9.33
C THR A 171 7.52 -9.83 -8.34
N LEU A 172 8.14 -10.55 -7.40
CA LEU A 172 9.11 -9.95 -6.48
C LEU A 172 10.34 -9.35 -7.20
N THR A 173 10.64 -9.81 -8.41
CA THR A 173 11.80 -9.32 -9.19
C THR A 173 11.57 -7.94 -9.79
N VAL A 174 10.31 -7.46 -9.87
CA VAL A 174 9.99 -6.17 -10.51
C VAL A 174 10.30 -4.98 -9.60
N TYR A 175 10.26 -5.17 -8.27
CA TYR A 175 10.34 -4.08 -7.29
C TYR A 175 11.59 -3.20 -7.42
N PRO A 176 12.81 -3.73 -7.60
CA PRO A 176 13.99 -2.90 -7.87
C PRO A 176 13.82 -1.96 -9.07
N ALA A 177 13.34 -2.48 -10.20
CA ALA A 177 13.18 -1.71 -11.43
C ALA A 177 12.10 -0.63 -11.27
N VAL A 178 10.90 -0.98 -10.76
CA VAL A 178 9.81 -0.01 -10.64
C VAL A 178 10.11 1.08 -9.60
N MET A 179 10.82 0.74 -8.52
CA MET A 179 11.26 1.73 -7.53
C MET A 179 12.30 2.69 -8.11
N GLU A 180 13.22 2.18 -8.92
CA GLU A 180 14.20 3.01 -9.62
C GLU A 180 13.53 3.94 -10.64
N THR A 181 12.63 3.42 -11.46
CA THR A 181 11.85 4.25 -12.39
C THR A 181 11.04 5.31 -11.63
N ALA A 182 10.39 4.96 -10.52
CA ALA A 182 9.64 5.93 -9.73
C ALA A 182 10.52 7.08 -9.20
N ARG A 183 11.77 6.82 -8.82
CA ARG A 183 12.73 7.88 -8.44
C ARG A 183 13.10 8.78 -9.60
N GLN A 184 13.31 8.20 -10.77
CA GLN A 184 13.66 8.97 -11.97
C GLN A 184 12.49 9.88 -12.38
N LEU A 185 11.25 9.38 -12.29
CA LEU A 185 10.04 10.16 -12.58
C LEU A 185 9.76 11.22 -11.51
N CYS A 186 10.15 10.98 -10.26
CA CYS A 186 9.83 11.83 -9.11
C CYS A 186 11.08 12.06 -8.24
N PRO A 187 12.10 12.79 -8.75
CA PRO A 187 13.39 12.92 -8.09
C PRO A 187 13.27 13.57 -6.72
N GLY A 188 14.02 13.04 -5.74
CA GLY A 188 14.08 13.56 -4.37
C GLY A 188 12.86 13.25 -3.49
N LYS A 189 11.81 12.61 -4.02
CA LYS A 189 10.60 12.30 -3.24
C LYS A 189 10.69 10.92 -2.56
N PRO A 190 10.41 10.83 -1.25
CA PRO A 190 10.19 9.54 -0.58
C PRO A 190 9.09 8.73 -1.28
N ILE A 191 9.23 7.41 -1.33
CA ILE A 191 8.26 6.51 -1.96
C ILE A 191 7.54 5.69 -0.89
N TRP A 192 6.21 5.75 -0.87
CA TRP A 192 5.36 4.83 -0.13
C TRP A 192 4.92 3.72 -1.08
N LEU A 193 5.43 2.52 -0.85
CA LEU A 193 5.19 1.37 -1.70
C LEU A 193 3.95 0.61 -1.20
N GLY A 194 2.92 0.56 -2.02
CA GLY A 194 1.76 -0.29 -1.84
C GLY A 194 0.41 0.45 -1.84
N PRO A 195 -0.71 -0.30 -1.74
CA PRO A 195 -0.77 -1.70 -1.35
C PRO A 195 -0.08 -2.68 -2.31
N CYS A 196 0.72 -3.61 -1.77
CA CYS A 196 1.36 -4.70 -2.52
C CYS A 196 0.78 -6.04 -2.08
N THR A 197 -0.21 -6.53 -2.82
CA THR A 197 -1.01 -7.73 -2.47
C THR A 197 -0.93 -8.81 -3.54
N ILE A 198 -1.34 -10.04 -3.23
CA ILE A 198 -1.49 -11.08 -4.26
C ILE A 198 -2.68 -10.69 -5.15
N GLY A 199 -3.88 -10.63 -4.55
CA GLY A 199 -5.09 -10.19 -5.23
C GLY A 199 -5.06 -8.71 -5.63
N LEU A 200 -6.00 -8.32 -6.49
CA LEU A 200 -6.10 -6.98 -7.03
C LEU A 200 -7.15 -6.17 -6.25
N ARG A 201 -6.79 -5.01 -5.68
CA ARG A 201 -7.73 -4.19 -4.88
C ARG A 201 -8.82 -3.53 -5.75
N HIS A 202 -8.49 -3.17 -6.98
CA HIS A 202 -9.44 -2.73 -8.01
C HIS A 202 -8.81 -2.92 -9.40
N ASN A 203 -9.62 -2.98 -10.45
CA ASN A 203 -9.15 -3.27 -11.79
C ASN A 203 -9.09 -2.02 -12.69
N PRO A 204 -7.90 -1.47 -13.01
CA PRO A 204 -7.80 -0.35 -13.94
C PRO A 204 -8.19 -0.72 -15.38
N TYR A 205 -8.22 -2.02 -15.72
CA TYR A 205 -8.48 -2.53 -17.07
C TYR A 205 -9.94 -2.95 -17.35
N GLY A 206 -10.75 -3.20 -16.31
CA GLY A 206 -12.15 -3.63 -16.45
C GLY A 206 -13.06 -3.09 -15.34
N GLU A 207 -14.37 -3.05 -15.52
CA GLU A 207 -15.30 -2.37 -14.58
C GLU A 207 -15.14 -2.82 -13.12
N ALA A 208 -14.85 -4.10 -12.92
CA ALA A 208 -14.55 -4.70 -11.64
C ALA A 208 -13.37 -5.68 -11.76
N VAL A 209 -12.90 -6.15 -10.60
CA VAL A 209 -12.01 -7.31 -10.51
C VAL A 209 -12.74 -8.57 -10.99
N ALA A 210 -11.98 -9.57 -11.45
CA ALA A 210 -12.57 -10.83 -11.90
C ALA A 210 -13.36 -11.51 -10.77
N ALA A 211 -14.57 -11.99 -11.09
CA ALA A 211 -15.41 -12.72 -10.15
C ALA A 211 -14.71 -14.02 -9.74
N ASN A 212 -14.67 -14.30 -8.43
CA ASN A 212 -14.01 -15.49 -7.90
C ASN A 212 -14.79 -16.12 -6.74
N PRO A 213 -16.06 -16.52 -6.95
CA PRO A 213 -16.91 -17.09 -5.89
C PRO A 213 -16.36 -18.42 -5.35
N GLY A 214 -15.63 -19.18 -6.17
CA GLY A 214 -14.97 -20.42 -5.76
C GLY A 214 -13.66 -20.21 -5.00
N ASN A 215 -13.20 -18.97 -4.80
CA ASN A 215 -11.92 -18.65 -4.16
C ASN A 215 -10.75 -19.44 -4.79
N ASN A 216 -10.74 -19.50 -6.13
CA ASN A 216 -9.72 -20.12 -6.96
C ASN A 216 -8.54 -19.17 -7.23
N ARG A 217 -7.52 -19.66 -7.94
CA ARG A 217 -6.40 -18.83 -8.43
C ARG A 217 -6.78 -18.24 -9.78
N VAL A 218 -7.36 -17.04 -9.77
CA VAL A 218 -7.93 -16.39 -10.95
C VAL A 218 -7.21 -15.06 -11.21
N PRO A 219 -6.62 -14.85 -12.40
CA PRO A 219 -6.03 -13.57 -12.76
C PRO A 219 -7.03 -12.40 -12.62
N ALA A 220 -6.51 -11.24 -12.23
CA ALA A 220 -7.25 -10.01 -11.97
C ALA A 220 -8.37 -10.11 -10.90
N ALA A 221 -8.43 -11.19 -10.11
CA ALA A 221 -9.40 -11.33 -9.02
C ALA A 221 -8.98 -10.54 -7.77
N GLY A 222 -9.98 -10.10 -6.99
CA GLY A 222 -9.75 -9.43 -5.71
C GLY A 222 -9.51 -10.36 -4.53
N THR A 223 -9.86 -11.63 -4.69
CA THR A 223 -9.63 -12.69 -3.68
C THR A 223 -8.69 -13.74 -4.24
N ASP A 224 -7.73 -14.17 -3.43
CA ASP A 224 -6.85 -15.29 -3.73
C ASP A 224 -6.67 -16.16 -2.47
N PRO A 225 -6.81 -17.50 -2.54
CA PRO A 225 -6.69 -18.37 -1.38
C PRO A 225 -5.32 -18.25 -0.69
N ARG A 226 -4.26 -17.94 -1.44
CA ARG A 226 -2.90 -17.85 -0.92
C ARG A 226 -2.67 -16.62 -0.07
N GLN A 227 -3.44 -15.54 -0.25
CA GLN A 227 -3.35 -14.32 0.56
C GLN A 227 -3.50 -14.61 2.06
N ARG A 228 -4.29 -15.65 2.40
CA ARG A 228 -4.57 -16.07 3.78
C ARG A 228 -3.71 -17.25 4.26
N ALA A 229 -2.81 -17.75 3.42
CA ALA A 229 -1.99 -18.93 3.69
C ALA A 229 -0.53 -18.57 3.99
N LEU A 230 0.28 -19.58 4.32
CA LEU A 230 1.74 -19.42 4.48
C LEU A 230 2.40 -18.89 3.19
N PHE A 231 1.86 -19.21 2.02
CA PHE A 231 2.32 -18.66 0.75
C PHE A 231 2.21 -17.13 0.73
N GLY A 232 1.06 -16.57 1.15
CA GLY A 232 0.87 -15.12 1.24
C GLY A 232 1.82 -14.46 2.26
N ALA A 233 2.11 -15.15 3.36
CA ALA A 233 3.11 -14.69 4.33
C ALA A 233 4.52 -14.66 3.71
N ALA A 234 4.92 -15.70 2.98
CA ALA A 234 6.20 -15.77 2.28
C ALA A 234 6.32 -14.68 1.19
N PHE A 235 5.25 -14.47 0.42
CA PHE A 235 5.18 -13.38 -0.55
C PHE A 235 5.34 -12.01 0.12
N ALA A 236 4.60 -11.74 1.21
CA ALA A 236 4.69 -10.48 1.94
C ALA A 236 6.09 -10.22 2.51
N VAL A 237 6.77 -11.25 3.03
CA VAL A 237 8.17 -11.16 3.46
C VAL A 237 9.08 -10.84 2.27
N GLY A 238 8.86 -11.47 1.12
CA GLY A 238 9.56 -11.18 -0.13
C GLY A 238 9.41 -9.71 -0.55
N VAL A 239 8.18 -9.18 -0.53
CA VAL A 239 7.92 -7.75 -0.83
C VAL A 239 8.62 -6.86 0.20
N ALA A 240 8.57 -7.20 1.48
CA ALA A 240 9.25 -6.43 2.53
C ALA A 240 10.77 -6.39 2.37
N ALA A 241 11.38 -7.51 1.97
CA ALA A 241 12.79 -7.58 1.65
C ALA A 241 13.13 -6.65 0.48
N ARG A 242 12.34 -6.67 -0.60
CA ARG A 242 12.54 -5.78 -1.75
C ARG A 242 12.30 -4.32 -1.42
N ALA A 243 11.29 -4.01 -0.61
CA ALA A 243 11.02 -2.65 -0.15
C ALA A 243 12.17 -2.10 0.71
N ALA A 244 12.82 -2.94 1.50
CA ALA A 244 13.99 -2.57 2.28
C ALA A 244 15.24 -2.38 1.41
N GLU A 245 15.50 -3.29 0.48
CA GLU A 245 16.59 -3.21 -0.51
C GLU A 245 16.48 -1.93 -1.35
N THR A 246 15.27 -1.58 -1.72
CA THR A 246 14.94 -0.39 -2.52
C THR A 246 14.58 0.81 -1.65
N ALA A 247 14.93 0.84 -0.36
CA ALA A 247 14.76 2.00 0.52
C ALA A 247 13.39 2.71 0.43
N ALA A 248 12.29 1.94 0.33
CA ALA A 248 10.95 2.49 0.46
C ALA A 248 10.82 3.21 1.81
N ALA A 249 10.19 4.38 1.83
CA ALA A 249 9.97 5.11 3.07
C ALA A 249 8.87 4.46 3.92
N ARG A 250 7.85 3.93 3.24
CA ARG A 250 6.74 3.19 3.85
C ARG A 250 6.35 2.01 2.98
N LEU A 251 5.87 0.96 3.62
CA LEU A 251 5.40 -0.26 2.98
C LEU A 251 3.97 -0.59 3.42
N ILE A 252 3.08 -0.82 2.45
CA ILE A 252 1.68 -1.18 2.65
C ILE A 252 1.45 -2.59 2.08
N LEU A 253 1.17 -3.58 2.92
CA LEU A 253 1.08 -5.00 2.50
C LEU A 253 -0.28 -5.66 2.70
N ALA A 254 -1.09 -5.14 3.62
CA ALA A 254 -2.28 -5.84 4.08
C ALA A 254 -3.33 -4.87 4.65
N ALA A 255 -4.51 -5.41 4.89
CA ALA A 255 -5.58 -4.78 5.63
C ALA A 255 -5.78 -5.48 6.99
N PRO A 256 -6.51 -4.89 7.94
CA PRO A 256 -6.94 -5.60 9.16
C PRO A 256 -7.79 -6.84 8.86
N THR A 257 -8.81 -6.69 8.01
CA THR A 257 -9.83 -7.70 7.69
C THR A 257 -10.10 -7.78 6.18
N GLY A 258 -11.03 -8.65 5.77
CA GLY A 258 -11.43 -8.80 4.37
C GLY A 258 -10.48 -9.66 3.54
N PRO A 259 -10.53 -9.56 2.20
CA PRO A 259 -9.71 -10.36 1.29
C PRO A 259 -8.21 -10.24 1.54
N PHE A 260 -7.74 -9.05 1.89
CA PHE A 260 -6.33 -8.73 2.17
C PHE A 260 -6.00 -8.71 3.67
N GLY A 261 -6.97 -9.15 4.49
CA GLY A 261 -6.93 -9.08 5.95
C GLY A 261 -5.81 -9.90 6.58
N LEU A 262 -5.32 -9.42 7.73
CA LEU A 262 -4.47 -10.17 8.67
C LEU A 262 -5.29 -11.00 9.67
N LEU A 263 -6.61 -10.79 9.73
CA LEU A 263 -7.54 -11.54 10.55
C LEU A 263 -8.53 -12.33 9.69
N ASN A 264 -8.92 -13.49 10.19
CA ASN A 264 -10.09 -14.24 9.74
C ASN A 264 -11.38 -13.59 10.26
N GLU A 265 -12.52 -14.03 9.74
CA GLU A 265 -13.84 -13.52 10.13
C GLU A 265 -14.17 -13.78 11.61
N ASP A 266 -13.66 -14.86 12.18
CA ASP A 266 -13.74 -15.20 13.60
C ASP A 266 -12.76 -14.40 14.49
N GLY A 267 -12.00 -13.46 13.91
CA GLY A 267 -11.00 -12.66 14.62
C GLY A 267 -9.68 -13.37 14.89
N SER A 268 -9.52 -14.64 14.47
CA SER A 268 -8.24 -15.35 14.56
C SER A 268 -7.21 -14.80 13.58
N ARG A 269 -5.92 -14.94 13.89
CA ARG A 269 -4.83 -14.38 13.09
C ARG A 269 -4.51 -15.26 11.88
N ARG A 270 -4.31 -14.63 10.72
CA ARG A 270 -3.77 -15.29 9.52
C ARG A 270 -2.25 -15.39 9.56
N PRO A 271 -1.62 -16.32 8.81
CA PRO A 271 -0.18 -16.57 8.87
C PRO A 271 0.70 -15.38 8.51
N CYS A 272 0.20 -14.41 7.75
CA CYS A 272 0.90 -13.15 7.44
C CYS A 272 1.15 -12.27 8.69
N LYS A 273 0.58 -12.67 9.83
CA LYS A 273 0.90 -12.15 11.15
C LYS A 273 1.30 -13.31 12.08
N PRO A 274 2.51 -13.87 11.94
CA PRO A 274 2.94 -14.93 12.83
C PRO A 274 3.04 -14.37 14.25
N SER A 275 2.37 -15.01 15.21
CA SER A 275 2.82 -14.90 16.60
C SER A 275 4.16 -15.61 16.70
N MET A 276 5.23 -14.93 17.11
CA MET A 276 6.45 -15.65 17.48
C MET A 276 6.09 -16.70 18.53
N PRO A 277 6.37 -18.00 18.30
CA PRO A 277 6.23 -19.02 19.32
C PRO A 277 7.03 -18.60 20.56
N LYS A 278 6.51 -18.85 21.78
CA LYS A 278 7.25 -18.54 23.01
C LYS A 278 8.64 -19.19 23.04
N SER A 279 8.83 -20.32 22.35
CA SER A 279 10.10 -21.04 22.20
C SER A 279 11.16 -20.34 21.34
N LEU A 280 10.80 -19.32 20.58
CA LEU A 280 11.71 -18.54 19.72
C LEU A 280 11.89 -17.09 20.21
N ARG A 281 11.35 -16.72 21.39
CA ARG A 281 11.69 -15.44 22.02
C ARG A 281 13.09 -15.53 22.60
N PRO A 282 14.05 -14.68 22.20
CA PRO A 282 15.32 -14.59 22.92
C PRO A 282 15.05 -14.16 24.37
N PRO A 283 15.78 -14.71 25.36
CA PRO A 283 15.64 -14.30 26.75
C PRO A 283 15.95 -12.81 26.89
N ALA A 284 15.20 -12.11 27.75
CA ALA A 284 15.17 -10.65 27.88
C ALA A 284 16.45 -10.00 28.45
N SER A 285 17.56 -10.73 28.51
CA SER A 285 18.84 -10.26 29.01
C SER A 285 19.94 -10.47 27.97
N ASN A 286 19.99 -9.57 26.98
CA ASN A 286 21.22 -8.99 26.41
C ASN A 286 20.86 -8.10 25.22
N ALA A 287 20.75 -6.81 25.49
CA ALA A 287 20.79 -5.76 24.48
C ALA A 287 22.23 -5.65 23.95
N MET A 288 22.61 -6.50 22.99
CA MET A 288 23.80 -6.26 22.17
C MET A 288 23.69 -7.00 20.83
N GLY A 289 23.50 -6.24 19.75
CA GLY A 289 23.85 -6.63 18.37
C GLY A 289 23.04 -7.74 17.71
N PHE A 290 22.00 -7.37 16.94
CA PHE A 290 21.47 -8.23 15.87
C PHE A 290 22.54 -8.42 14.77
N ARG A 291 23.38 -9.45 14.93
CA ARG A 291 24.28 -10.02 13.92
C ARG A 291 23.97 -11.50 13.71
N VAL A 292 22.72 -11.88 13.47
CA VAL A 292 22.39 -13.27 13.09
C VAL A 292 21.23 -13.31 12.09
N ILE A 293 21.44 -12.75 10.90
CA ILE A 293 20.78 -13.22 9.64
C ILE A 293 21.83 -13.31 8.50
N GLY A 294 23.09 -12.91 8.74
CA GLY A 294 24.15 -12.85 7.72
C GLY A 294 25.03 -14.10 7.58
N GLN A 295 24.98 -15.08 8.50
CA GLN A 295 25.92 -16.21 8.49
C GLN A 295 25.32 -17.56 8.10
N ALA A 296 24.00 -17.66 7.92
CA ALA A 296 23.36 -18.89 7.42
C ALA A 296 23.37 -19.02 5.88
N TRP A 297 23.88 -18.02 5.15
CA TRP A 297 23.90 -17.97 3.68
C TRP A 297 25.23 -18.38 3.04
N GLN A 298 26.26 -18.72 3.82
CA GLN A 298 27.58 -19.11 3.30
C GLN A 298 27.86 -20.62 3.26
N GLN A 299 26.89 -21.48 3.58
CA GLN A 299 27.11 -22.94 3.58
C GLN A 299 26.22 -23.73 2.59
N LEU A 300 25.67 -23.06 1.56
CA LEU A 300 25.05 -23.74 0.43
C LEU A 300 26.02 -23.73 -0.76
N PRO A 301 26.49 -24.90 -1.24
CA PRO A 301 27.45 -24.98 -2.34
C PRO A 301 26.71 -24.83 -3.68
N PHE A 302 26.27 -23.63 -4.06
CA PHE A 302 25.88 -23.34 -5.44
C PHE A 302 25.78 -21.84 -5.79
N VAL A 303 26.80 -21.02 -5.50
CA VAL A 303 26.98 -19.71 -6.19
C VAL A 303 28.48 -19.38 -6.28
N ALA A 304 29.18 -20.04 -7.19
CA ALA A 304 30.54 -19.68 -7.57
C ALA A 304 30.78 -19.93 -9.08
N ALA A 305 29.96 -19.31 -9.93
CA ALA A 305 30.28 -19.13 -11.35
C ALA A 305 29.30 -18.12 -11.96
N THR A 306 29.69 -16.85 -11.99
CA THR A 306 29.33 -15.83 -13.01
C THR A 306 29.61 -14.42 -12.48
N ARG A 307 30.90 -14.16 -12.23
CA ARG A 307 31.45 -12.79 -12.30
C ARG A 307 32.61 -12.84 -13.28
N SER A 308 32.32 -12.54 -14.55
CA SER A 308 33.27 -12.09 -15.57
C SER A 308 32.58 -12.09 -16.93
N ALA A 309 32.07 -10.92 -17.35
CA ALA A 309 32.10 -10.48 -18.74
C ALA A 309 31.54 -9.06 -18.83
N CYS A 310 32.45 -8.09 -18.88
CA CYS A 310 32.20 -6.76 -19.40
C CYS A 310 31.65 -6.86 -20.83
N TRP A 311 30.67 -6.02 -21.16
CA TRP A 311 30.35 -5.70 -22.55
C TRP A 311 30.46 -4.19 -22.73
N ARG A 312 31.38 -3.76 -23.62
CA ARG A 312 31.46 -2.39 -24.15
C ARG A 312 30.71 -2.36 -25.49
N PRO A 313 30.10 -1.23 -25.85
CA PRO A 313 29.32 -1.10 -27.07
C PRO A 313 30.21 -0.83 -28.29
N THR A 314 29.76 -1.31 -29.45
CA THR A 314 30.00 -0.72 -30.77
C THR A 314 28.65 -0.37 -31.37
#